data_AF-A0A8T5SE93-F1
#
_entry.id   AF-A0A8T5SE93-F1
#
_cell.length_a   1.000
_cell.length_b   1.000
_cell.length_c   1.000
_cell.angle_alpha   90.00
_cell.angle_beta   90.00
_cell.angle_gamma   90.00
#
_symmetry.space_group_name_H-M   'P 1'
#
loop_
_entity.id
_entity.type
_entity.pdbx_description
1 polymer ?
#
loop_
_entity_poly.entity_id
_entity_poly.type
_entity_poly.pdbx_seq_one_letter_code
_entity_poly.pdbx_strand_id
1 'polypeptide(L)'
;MSIRISRVLGMCRKSKLLCTTQNEVDLDEAKALVKNGVLAVSEGANIPCVSKAVDLFIEKGVSFGPGKVANAGGVATSGLEMSQNSLRYSWTKDEILDRLHKIVINIHSQANKTAEEFDAPENYVIGANIAGFMKVAKAMLAQDVI
;
A
#
# COMPACT_ATOMS: atom_id res chain seq x y z
N MET A 1 4.36 27.19 28.27
CA MET A 1 3.29 26.86 27.31
C MET A 1 3.92 26.41 25.99
N SER A 2 4.26 25.11 25.84
CA SER A 2 4.42 24.46 24.52
C SER A 2 4.66 22.96 24.71
N ILE A 3 3.60 22.17 24.50
CA ILE A 3 3.63 20.71 24.53
C ILE A 3 4.24 20.26 23.19
N ARG A 4 5.53 19.90 23.14
CA ARG A 4 6.17 19.34 21.94
C ARG A 4 6.06 17.82 21.93
N ILE A 5 5.10 17.29 21.15
CA ILE A 5 5.19 16.22 20.13
C ILE A 5 6.04 14.95 20.44
N SER A 6 6.39 14.68 21.70
CA SER A 6 7.36 13.63 22.06
C SER A 6 6.76 12.25 22.31
N ARG A 7 5.42 12.10 22.31
CA ARG A 7 4.75 10.85 22.70
C ARG A 7 4.06 10.05 21.57
N VAL A 8 4.04 10.54 20.33
CA VAL A 8 3.47 9.80 19.17
C VAL A 8 4.55 9.01 18.39
N LEU A 9 5.84 9.23 18.68
CA LEU A 9 6.98 8.74 17.89
C LEU A 9 7.53 7.36 18.30
N GLY A 10 6.79 6.55 19.06
CA GLY A 10 7.25 5.23 19.52
C GLY A 10 7.47 4.18 18.42
N MET A 11 6.83 4.33 17.25
CA MET A 11 7.03 3.51 16.04
C MET A 11 8.03 4.13 15.04
N CYS A 12 8.58 5.33 15.33
CA CYS A 12 9.01 6.28 14.31
C CYS A 12 10.52 6.31 13.98
N ARG A 13 11.31 5.29 14.34
CA ARG A 13 12.74 5.23 13.93
C ARG A 13 13.08 4.17 12.90
N LYS A 14 12.22 3.16 12.71
CA LYS A 14 12.51 2.00 11.85
C LYS A 14 11.53 1.82 10.68
N SER A 15 10.56 2.72 10.51
CA SER A 15 9.62 2.68 9.39
C SER A 15 9.43 4.07 8.78
N LYS A 16 9.31 4.15 7.45
CA LYS A 16 9.14 5.41 6.71
C LYS A 16 7.85 5.36 5.87
N LEU A 17 7.00 6.37 6.02
CA LEU A 17 5.84 6.60 5.16
C LEU A 17 6.18 7.72 4.17
N LEU A 18 5.93 7.48 2.88
CA LEU A 18 6.25 8.35 1.75
C LEU A 18 4.95 8.88 1.14
N CYS A 19 4.60 10.14 1.37
CA CYS A 19 3.23 10.64 1.12
C CYS A 19 3.15 12.04 0.50
N THR A 20 4.22 12.56 -0.10
CA THR A 20 4.20 13.93 -0.64
C THR A 20 3.91 13.94 -2.14
N THR A 21 4.88 13.53 -2.94
CA THR A 21 4.82 13.62 -4.41
C THR A 21 5.42 12.38 -5.05
N GLN A 22 5.15 12.21 -6.34
CA GLN A 22 5.86 11.23 -7.16
C GLN A 22 7.37 11.52 -7.17
N ASN A 23 8.19 10.46 -7.23
CA ASN A 23 9.65 10.51 -7.27
C ASN A 23 10.29 11.37 -6.14
N GLU A 24 9.69 11.40 -4.94
CA GLU A 24 10.26 12.08 -3.77
C GLU A 24 11.42 11.32 -3.12
N VAL A 25 11.58 10.03 -3.40
CA VAL A 25 12.71 9.22 -2.92
C VAL A 25 13.51 8.70 -4.10
N ASP A 26 14.72 9.22 -4.25
CA ASP A 26 15.72 8.72 -5.19
C ASP A 26 16.60 7.59 -4.59
N LEU A 27 17.57 7.12 -5.38
CA LEU A 27 18.46 6.03 -4.96
C LEU A 27 19.38 6.42 -3.79
N ASP A 28 19.83 7.67 -3.72
CA ASP A 28 20.76 8.10 -2.68
C ASP A 28 20.04 8.32 -1.35
N GLU A 29 18.81 8.83 -1.40
CA GLU A 29 17.90 8.88 -0.25
C GLU A 29 17.55 7.47 0.24
N ALA A 30 17.29 6.53 -0.66
CA ALA A 30 17.05 5.13 -0.31
C ALA A 30 18.27 4.49 0.38
N LYS A 31 19.49 4.71 -0.13
CA LYS A 31 20.73 4.26 0.54
C LYS A 31 20.86 4.86 1.94
N ALA A 32 20.54 6.14 2.10
CA ALA A 32 20.58 6.81 3.39
C ALA A 32 19.57 6.19 4.38
N LEU A 33 18.35 5.88 3.93
CA LEU A 33 17.32 5.22 4.74
C LEU A 33 17.77 3.82 5.17
N VAL A 34 18.31 3.01 4.27
CA VAL A 34 18.86 1.68 4.58
C VAL A 34 20.00 1.80 5.60
N LYS A 35 20.96 2.71 5.38
CA LYS A 35 22.09 2.94 6.29
C LYS A 35 21.63 3.36 7.69
N ASN A 36 20.52 4.08 7.79
CA ASN A 36 19.93 4.52 9.05
C ASN A 36 19.08 3.44 9.74
N GLY A 37 19.04 2.21 9.20
CA GLY A 37 18.37 1.07 9.83
C GLY A 37 16.85 1.07 9.69
N VAL A 38 16.32 1.67 8.62
CA VAL A 38 14.90 1.53 8.26
C VAL A 38 14.61 0.07 7.91
N LEU A 39 13.61 -0.50 8.57
CA LEU A 39 13.12 -1.87 8.38
C LEU A 39 11.93 -1.95 7.45
N ALA A 40 11.14 -0.88 7.33
CA ALA A 40 9.96 -0.85 6.48
C ALA A 40 9.77 0.51 5.78
N VAL A 41 9.37 0.47 4.52
CA VAL A 41 8.98 1.65 3.73
C VAL A 41 7.59 1.40 3.17
N SER A 42 6.71 2.40 3.25
CA SER A 42 5.34 2.32 2.75
C SER A 42 5.02 3.56 1.91
N GLU A 43 4.48 3.33 0.72
CA GLU A 43 4.09 4.41 -0.19
C GLU A 43 2.65 4.86 0.07
N GLY A 44 2.48 6.05 0.64
CA GLY A 44 1.19 6.74 0.77
C GLY A 44 0.84 7.57 -0.47
N ALA A 45 1.84 8.13 -1.16
CA ALA A 45 1.66 8.86 -2.42
C ALA A 45 1.57 7.90 -3.61
N ASN A 46 1.27 8.44 -4.80
CA ASN A 46 1.30 7.68 -6.04
C ASN A 46 2.73 7.70 -6.63
N ILE A 47 3.42 6.55 -6.54
CA ILE A 47 4.78 6.33 -7.06
C ILE A 47 5.84 7.32 -6.46
N PRO A 48 5.98 7.41 -5.12
CA PRO A 48 6.98 8.26 -4.49
C PRO A 48 8.42 7.76 -4.67
N CYS A 49 8.65 6.45 -4.81
CA CYS A 49 9.99 5.93 -5.05
C CYS A 49 10.29 5.78 -6.55
N VAL A 50 11.50 6.16 -6.96
CA VAL A 50 12.04 5.73 -8.25
C VAL A 50 12.28 4.21 -8.24
N SER A 51 12.17 3.52 -9.38
CA SER A 51 12.29 2.05 -9.43
C SER A 51 13.57 1.52 -8.77
N LYS A 52 14.70 2.20 -9.00
CA LYS A 52 15.99 1.83 -8.39
C LYS A 52 15.98 1.87 -6.86
N ALA A 53 15.19 2.77 -6.26
CA ALA A 53 15.04 2.84 -4.80
C ALA A 53 14.21 1.65 -4.28
N VAL A 54 13.14 1.30 -4.99
CA VAL A 54 12.31 0.12 -4.68
C VAL A 54 13.15 -1.15 -4.74
N ASP A 55 13.92 -1.33 -5.82
CA ASP A 55 14.81 -2.48 -6.01
C ASP A 55 15.81 -2.60 -4.86
N LEU A 56 16.41 -1.47 -4.45
CA LEU A 56 17.34 -1.43 -3.32
C LEU A 56 16.66 -1.85 -2.01
N PHE A 57 15.45 -1.37 -1.71
CA PHE A 57 14.75 -1.77 -0.49
C PHE A 57 14.48 -3.28 -0.46
N ILE A 58 14.01 -3.84 -1.56
CA ILE A 58 13.75 -5.29 -1.69
C ILE A 58 15.06 -6.08 -1.54
N GLU A 59 16.13 -5.69 -2.25
CA GLU A 59 17.44 -6.36 -2.18
C GLU A 59 18.01 -6.35 -0.76
N LYS A 60 17.79 -5.27 -0.01
CA LYS A 60 18.29 -5.11 1.37
C LYS A 60 17.37 -5.71 2.43
N GLY A 61 16.29 -6.40 2.04
CA GLY A 61 15.34 -7.01 2.96
C GLY A 61 14.54 -5.99 3.77
N VAL A 62 14.40 -4.76 3.28
CA VAL A 62 13.51 -3.76 3.85
C VAL A 62 12.10 -4.06 3.36
N SER A 63 11.17 -4.28 4.29
CA SER A 63 9.77 -4.55 3.94
C SER A 63 9.18 -3.37 3.17
N PHE A 64 8.76 -3.60 1.93
CA PHE A 64 8.30 -2.54 1.04
C PHE A 64 6.80 -2.67 0.75
N GLY A 65 6.03 -1.68 1.18
CA GLY A 65 4.59 -1.55 0.93
C GLY A 65 4.33 -0.65 -0.30
N PRO A 66 4.04 -1.22 -1.49
CA PRO A 66 3.81 -0.43 -2.69
C PRO A 66 2.52 0.38 -2.59
N GLY A 67 2.47 1.53 -3.28
CA GLY A 67 1.34 2.47 -3.18
C GLY A 67 0.02 1.82 -3.53
N LYS A 68 0.02 0.94 -4.53
CA LYS A 68 -1.13 0.14 -4.99
C LYS A 68 -1.84 -0.65 -3.87
N VAL A 69 -1.11 -0.97 -2.79
CA VAL A 69 -1.62 -1.65 -1.59
C VAL A 69 -1.78 -0.65 -0.45
N ALA A 70 -0.71 0.06 -0.13
CA ALA A 70 -0.60 0.89 1.06
C ALA A 70 -1.56 2.09 1.08
N ASN A 71 -1.87 2.70 -0.07
CA ASN A 71 -2.74 3.86 -0.18
C ASN A 71 -4.16 3.52 -0.69
N ALA A 72 -4.45 2.24 -0.95
CA ALA A 72 -5.72 1.79 -1.53
C ALA A 72 -6.95 2.07 -0.65
N GLY A 73 -6.76 2.37 0.63
CA GLY A 73 -7.83 2.71 1.57
C GLY A 73 -8.68 3.91 1.13
N GLY A 74 -8.08 4.90 0.44
CA GLY A 74 -8.82 6.03 -0.11
C GLY A 74 -9.86 5.60 -1.15
N VAL A 75 -9.42 4.85 -2.17
CA VAL A 75 -10.30 4.31 -3.22
C VAL A 75 -11.33 3.33 -2.64
N ALA A 76 -10.92 2.49 -1.67
CA ALA A 76 -11.84 1.60 -0.98
C ALA A 76 -12.96 2.37 -0.28
N THR A 77 -12.64 3.48 0.38
CA THR A 77 -13.63 4.34 1.04
C THR A 77 -14.57 5.00 0.04
N SER A 78 -14.08 5.42 -1.13
CA SER A 78 -14.94 5.89 -2.23
C SER A 78 -15.92 4.81 -2.71
N GLY A 79 -15.49 3.55 -2.80
CA GLY A 79 -16.38 2.43 -3.12
C GLY A 79 -17.46 2.18 -2.05
N LEU A 80 -17.10 2.35 -0.76
CA LEU A 80 -18.06 2.31 0.34
C LEU A 80 -19.05 3.48 0.28
N GLU A 81 -18.60 4.67 -0.08
CA GLU A 81 -19.45 5.85 -0.31
C GLU A 81 -20.46 5.60 -1.44
N MET A 82 -20.01 5.07 -2.58
CA MET A 82 -20.89 4.68 -3.69
C MET A 82 -21.94 3.67 -3.25
N SER A 83 -21.56 2.69 -2.42
CA SER A 83 -22.49 1.68 -1.87
C SER A 83 -23.56 2.30 -0.97
N GLN A 84 -23.18 3.23 -0.08
CA GLN A 84 -24.13 3.97 0.76
C GLN A 84 -25.10 4.79 -0.08
N ASN A 85 -24.61 5.46 -1.13
CA ASN A 85 -25.43 6.24 -2.06
C ASN A 85 -26.46 5.36 -2.78
N SER A 86 -26.06 4.17 -3.27
CA SER A 86 -26.97 3.22 -3.90
C SER A 86 -28.01 2.65 -2.91
N LEU A 87 -27.62 2.39 -1.67
CA LEU A 87 -28.52 1.90 -0.61
C LEU A 87 -29.42 3.00 -0.03
N ARG A 88 -29.07 4.28 -0.24
CA ARG A 88 -29.68 5.45 0.43
C ARG A 88 -29.67 5.33 1.95
N TYR A 89 -28.60 4.72 2.47
CA TYR A 89 -28.42 4.46 3.89
C TYR A 89 -26.99 4.81 4.29
N SER A 90 -26.86 5.61 5.34
CA SER A 90 -25.57 5.98 5.91
C SER A 90 -25.21 5.05 7.04
N TRP A 91 -24.04 4.41 6.92
CA TRP A 91 -23.48 3.61 8.00
C TRP A 91 -22.89 4.49 9.09
N THR A 92 -22.82 3.93 10.29
CA THR A 92 -22.05 4.52 11.37
C THR A 92 -20.55 4.48 11.06
N LYS A 93 -19.78 5.33 11.75
CA LYS A 93 -18.32 5.33 11.65
C LYS A 93 -17.70 3.96 11.92
N ASP A 94 -18.20 3.24 12.93
CA ASP A 94 -17.65 1.96 13.33
C ASP A 94 -17.90 0.88 12.28
N GLU A 95 -19.07 0.88 11.63
CA GLU A 95 -19.37 0.01 10.50
C GLU A 95 -18.48 0.33 9.28
N ILE A 96 -18.23 1.61 8.99
CA ILE A 96 -17.32 2.02 7.91
C ILE A 96 -15.89 1.55 8.21
N LEU A 97 -15.42 1.72 9.45
CA LEU A 97 -14.09 1.30 9.87
C LEU A 97 -13.93 -0.22 9.81
N ASP A 98 -14.91 -1.00 10.28
CA ASP A 98 -14.87 -2.46 10.19
C ASP A 98 -14.81 -2.94 8.74
N ARG A 99 -15.61 -2.34 7.86
CA ARG A 99 -15.59 -2.64 6.42
C ARG A 99 -14.24 -2.29 5.78
N LEU A 100 -13.73 -1.08 6.05
CA LEU A 100 -12.44 -0.63 5.53
C LEU A 100 -11.30 -1.54 6.01
N HIS A 101 -11.30 -1.89 7.29
CA HIS A 101 -10.31 -2.79 7.88
C HIS A 101 -10.29 -4.16 7.19
N LYS A 102 -11.47 -4.75 6.96
CA LYS A 102 -11.60 -6.01 6.20
C LYS A 102 -11.07 -5.88 4.77
N ILE A 103 -11.36 -4.76 4.09
CA ILE A 103 -10.85 -4.52 2.74
C ILE A 103 -9.32 -4.43 2.73
N VAL A 104 -8.72 -3.66 3.63
CA VAL A 104 -7.25 -3.51 3.71
C VAL A 104 -6.56 -4.83 4.03
N ILE A 105 -7.08 -5.62 4.97
CA ILE A 105 -6.58 -6.98 5.25
C ILE A 105 -6.65 -7.86 4.00
N ASN A 106 -7.76 -7.81 3.26
CA ASN A 106 -7.92 -8.61 2.06
C ASN A 106 -6.93 -8.19 0.97
N ILE A 107 -6.69 -6.89 0.77
CA ILE A 107 -5.70 -6.40 -0.21
C ILE A 107 -4.30 -6.89 0.18
N HIS A 108 -3.92 -6.75 1.46
CA HIS A 108 -2.63 -7.23 1.97
C HIS A 108 -2.47 -8.74 1.78
N SER A 109 -3.47 -9.52 2.18
CA SER A 109 -3.46 -10.98 2.08
C SER A 109 -3.39 -11.45 0.62
N GLN A 110 -4.13 -10.82 -0.29
CA GLN A 110 -4.07 -11.13 -1.72
C GLN A 110 -2.70 -10.84 -2.30
N ALA A 111 -2.10 -9.69 -1.98
CA ALA A 111 -0.77 -9.35 -2.45
C ALA A 111 0.26 -10.37 -1.94
N ASN A 112 0.26 -10.70 -0.64
CA ASN A 112 1.22 -11.66 -0.09
C ASN A 112 1.04 -13.07 -0.68
N LYS A 113 -0.18 -13.58 -0.71
CA LYS A 113 -0.49 -14.92 -1.27
C LYS A 113 -0.11 -15.02 -2.74
N THR A 114 -0.38 -13.97 -3.52
CA THR A 114 -0.01 -13.95 -4.94
C THR A 114 1.51 -13.88 -5.11
N ALA A 115 2.21 -13.17 -4.24
CA ALA A 115 3.67 -13.14 -4.26
C ALA A 115 4.27 -14.53 -3.97
N GLU A 116 3.71 -15.25 -2.98
CA GLU A 116 4.07 -16.64 -2.67
C GLU A 116 3.77 -17.60 -3.83
N GLU A 117 2.60 -17.48 -4.48
CA GLU A 117 2.21 -18.33 -5.62
C GLU A 117 3.14 -18.18 -6.85
N PHE A 118 3.88 -17.07 -6.94
CA PHE A 118 4.79 -16.75 -8.04
C PHE A 118 6.27 -16.73 -7.57
N ASP A 119 6.61 -17.53 -6.55
CA ASP A 119 7.98 -17.72 -6.05
C ASP A 119 8.70 -16.43 -5.61
N ALA A 120 7.94 -15.43 -5.16
CA ALA A 120 8.44 -14.14 -4.69
C ALA A 120 7.86 -13.78 -3.31
N PRO A 121 8.03 -14.63 -2.27
CA PRO A 121 7.44 -14.39 -0.94
C PRO A 121 7.82 -13.02 -0.39
N GLU A 122 6.89 -12.37 0.32
CA GLU A 122 7.02 -11.03 0.90
C GLU A 122 7.29 -9.88 -0.11
N ASN A 123 7.35 -10.17 -1.42
CA ASN A 123 7.45 -9.16 -2.47
C ASN A 123 6.06 -8.62 -2.86
N TYR A 124 5.56 -7.67 -2.07
CA TYR A 124 4.27 -7.04 -2.29
C TYR A 124 4.16 -6.30 -3.64
N VAL A 125 5.27 -5.88 -4.25
CA VAL A 125 5.25 -5.23 -5.58
C VAL A 125 4.80 -6.21 -6.64
N ILE A 126 5.43 -7.40 -6.68
CA ILE A 126 5.07 -8.48 -7.61
C ILE A 126 3.66 -8.96 -7.32
N GLY A 127 3.37 -9.29 -6.06
CA GLY A 127 2.07 -9.80 -5.65
C GLY A 127 0.91 -8.88 -5.98
N ALA A 128 1.04 -7.57 -5.69
CA ALA A 128 -0.01 -6.59 -5.98
C ALA A 128 -0.24 -6.39 -7.48
N ASN A 129 0.84 -6.31 -8.28
CA ASN A 129 0.73 -6.14 -9.72
C ASN A 129 0.06 -7.35 -10.38
N ILE A 130 0.47 -8.57 -10.02
CA ILE A 130 -0.11 -9.80 -10.57
C ILE A 130 -1.56 -9.95 -10.13
N ALA A 131 -1.87 -9.78 -8.85
CA ALA A 131 -3.23 -9.91 -8.34
C ALA A 131 -4.20 -8.93 -9.03
N GLY A 132 -3.79 -7.66 -9.15
CA GLY A 132 -4.55 -6.63 -9.84
C GLY A 132 -4.75 -6.95 -11.33
N PHE A 133 -3.66 -7.31 -12.02
CA PHE A 133 -3.70 -7.67 -13.43
C PHE A 133 -4.62 -8.87 -13.69
N MET A 134 -4.44 -9.97 -12.95
CA MET A 134 -5.22 -11.20 -13.15
C MET A 134 -6.71 -10.98 -12.92
N LYS A 135 -7.09 -10.10 -11.98
CA LYS A 135 -8.49 -9.75 -11.77
C LYS A 135 -9.10 -9.04 -12.98
N VAL A 136 -8.38 -8.07 -13.55
CA VAL A 136 -8.84 -7.33 -14.73
C VAL A 136 -8.83 -8.23 -15.97
N ALA A 137 -7.75 -8.96 -16.21
CA ALA A 137 -7.62 -9.86 -17.37
C ALA A 137 -8.72 -10.92 -17.40
N LYS A 138 -9.06 -11.54 -16.26
CA LYS A 138 -10.18 -12.48 -16.17
C LYS A 138 -11.52 -11.82 -16.49
N ALA A 139 -11.75 -10.60 -16.01
CA ALA A 139 -12.97 -9.87 -16.31
C ALA A 139 -13.07 -9.48 -17.79
N MET A 140 -11.97 -9.05 -18.40
CA MET A 140 -11.90 -8.75 -19.84
C MET A 140 -12.18 -9.99 -20.70
N LEU A 141 -11.55 -11.12 -20.38
CA LEU A 141 -11.80 -12.38 -21.09
C LEU A 141 -13.26 -12.84 -20.97
N ALA A 142 -13.90 -12.59 -19.82
CA ALA A 142 -15.31 -12.92 -19.62
C ALA A 142 -16.28 -11.99 -20.36
N GLN A 143 -15.84 -10.77 -20.71
CA GLN A 143 -16.64 -9.81 -21.49
C GLN A 143 -16.43 -9.94 -23.00
N ASP A 144 -15.49 -10.77 -23.44
CA ASP A 144 -15.06 -10.93 -24.84
C ASP A 144 -14.63 -9.59 -25.47
N VAL A 145 -14.46 -9.54 -26.80
CA VAL A 145 -14.13 -8.32 -27.53
C VAL A 145 -15.32 -7.37 -27.54
N ILE A 146 -15.18 -6.22 -26.87
CA ILE A 146 -16.14 -5.11 -26.82
C ILE A 146 -15.63 -3.87 -27.56
#